data_AF-A0A1H1R6S0-F1
#
_entry.id   AF-A0A1H1R6S0-F1
#
_cell.length_a   1.000
_cell.length_b   1.000
_cell.length_c   1.000
_cell.angle_alpha   90.00
_cell.angle_beta   90.00
_cell.angle_gamma   90.00
#
_symmetry.space_group_name_H-M   'P 1'
#
loop_
_entity.id
_entity.type
_entity.pdbx_description
1 polymer ?
#
loop_
_entity_poly.entity_id
_entity_poly.type
_entity_poly.pdbx_seq_one_letter_code
_entity_poly.pdbx_strand_id
1 'polypeptide(L)'
;MRKTSDESFILKGISSYLNKRVWEIPENVNFYVQELRSQKKENLPKSIGEASIGKQPTDGSVDYRYNRRKVKGAKYHLVFEDYKNGKIKSNGIVNLKDGTSLFWYLWEGERPNISAMALGKGYIAALYDNELYDVKTHHSTFRSFGISSNKVRENLTIIAKPPVLNKNFGVYPDTARNALKIMGSKRAGEPLPWAEWGEEFSNNLPNEIIEALKKSINSTSGTIEDSKWRQKLSERFSRRWNQKIFKISDDGKDNISKTQTLNLFKPSDDDPNSSTKTKKNTALNVPKAKNTNSGSFDSGKNKANPSNAPRGIPDYRWVREEDVEEGTAAAWLKPSAQEPNGTVLLNSNFQVFEEVVKYWQDKYPDHFEEKVQSTIQDVYGQAMVARIAHSESLTRDKNWGRKRVDEELRSTSSLTMAILGLITEDHIIANKLGALLSKRQVI
;
A
#
# COMPACT_ATOMS: atom_id res chain seq x y z
N MET A 1 17.44 28.93 13.40
CA MET A 1 17.25 29.42 12.02
C MET A 1 18.56 29.24 11.23
N ARG A 2 18.69 28.16 10.46
CA ARG A 2 19.78 28.02 9.48
C ARG A 2 19.24 28.48 8.13
N LYS A 3 19.65 29.66 7.67
CA LYS A 3 19.55 30.06 6.27
C LYS A 3 20.55 29.20 5.49
N THR A 4 20.07 28.17 4.80
CA THR A 4 20.83 27.53 3.72
C THR A 4 20.71 28.43 2.50
N SER A 5 21.76 29.22 2.28
CA SER A 5 22.11 29.87 1.03
C SER A 5 22.23 28.85 -0.12
N ASP A 6 22.06 29.35 -1.36
CA ASP A 6 22.17 28.68 -2.66
C ASP A 6 20.93 27.98 -3.23
N GLU A 7 19.82 28.73 -3.32
CA GLU A 7 18.91 28.55 -4.46
C GLU A 7 19.56 29.09 -5.74
N SER A 8 20.44 28.30 -6.35
CA SER A 8 20.65 28.40 -7.79
C SER A 8 19.28 28.18 -8.44
N PHE A 9 18.70 29.24 -9.02
CA PHE A 9 17.40 29.23 -9.69
C PHE A 9 17.53 28.48 -11.01
N ILE A 10 17.78 27.17 -10.93
CA ILE A 10 17.90 26.33 -12.10
C ILE A 10 16.48 26.05 -12.56
N LEU A 11 16.06 26.73 -13.63
CA LEU A 11 14.99 26.28 -14.52
C LEU A 11 15.36 24.89 -15.08
N LYS A 12 15.20 23.84 -14.26
CA LYS A 12 15.27 22.43 -14.66
C LYS A 12 13.97 22.02 -15.38
N GLY A 13 13.38 22.94 -16.15
CA GLY A 13 11.96 22.93 -16.48
C GLY A 13 11.61 21.93 -17.58
N ILE A 14 12.16 22.12 -18.77
CA ILE A 14 11.68 21.42 -19.97
C ILE A 14 12.34 20.06 -20.16
N SER A 15 13.66 19.94 -20.00
CA SER A 15 14.32 18.64 -20.18
C SER A 15 13.89 17.61 -19.13
N SER A 16 13.68 18.06 -17.88
CA SER A 16 13.11 17.24 -16.81
C SER A 16 11.66 16.85 -17.13
N TYR A 17 10.83 17.81 -17.53
CA TYR A 17 9.45 17.54 -17.89
C TYR A 17 9.37 16.49 -19.00
N LEU A 18 10.13 16.66 -20.09
CA LEU A 18 10.11 15.72 -21.21
C LEU A 18 10.63 14.33 -20.84
N ASN A 19 11.67 14.23 -20.01
CA ASN A 19 12.16 12.92 -19.53
C ASN A 19 11.21 12.24 -18.53
N LYS A 20 10.26 12.98 -17.92
CA LYS A 20 9.21 12.42 -17.06
C LYS A 20 7.91 12.16 -17.81
N ARG A 21 7.68 12.88 -18.90
CA ARG A 21 6.45 12.86 -19.69
C ARG A 21 6.54 11.93 -20.89
N VAL A 22 7.59 12.01 -21.69
CA VAL A 22 7.74 11.15 -22.89
C VAL A 22 8.26 9.80 -22.44
N TRP A 23 7.58 8.73 -22.84
CA TRP A 23 7.95 7.37 -22.46
C TRP A 23 9.24 6.93 -23.16
N GLU A 24 9.26 6.98 -24.49
CA GLU A 24 10.39 6.53 -25.31
C GLU A 24 10.67 7.52 -26.45
N ILE A 25 11.94 7.82 -26.70
CA ILE A 25 12.35 8.57 -27.89
C ILE A 25 12.70 7.55 -28.98
N PRO A 26 12.14 7.65 -30.20
CA PRO A 26 12.46 6.74 -31.29
C PRO A 26 13.97 6.69 -31.55
N GLU A 27 14.52 5.51 -31.85
CA GLU A 27 15.97 5.28 -31.97
C GLU A 27 16.64 6.17 -33.03
N ASN A 28 15.90 6.51 -34.08
CA ASN A 28 16.35 7.37 -35.18
C ASN A 28 16.20 8.87 -34.90
N VAL A 29 15.75 9.28 -33.71
CA VAL A 29 15.50 10.68 -33.36
C VAL A 29 16.40 11.10 -32.21
N ASN A 30 17.19 12.16 -32.42
CA ASN A 30 17.95 12.80 -31.35
C ASN A 30 17.29 14.11 -30.95
N PHE A 31 16.65 14.14 -29.78
CA PHE A 31 16.00 15.32 -29.25
C PHE A 31 16.89 16.03 -28.21
N TYR A 32 17.09 17.34 -28.38
CA TYR A 32 17.89 18.15 -27.46
C TYR A 32 17.10 19.37 -26.99
N VAL A 33 17.18 19.66 -25.70
CA VAL A 33 16.68 20.90 -25.09
C VAL A 33 17.86 21.82 -24.81
N GLN A 34 17.76 23.07 -25.23
CA GLN A 34 18.70 24.12 -24.83
C GLN A 34 18.11 24.85 -23.63
N GLU A 35 18.73 24.71 -22.47
CA GLU A 35 18.32 25.38 -21.24
C GLU A 35 19.23 26.59 -21.00
N LEU A 36 18.66 27.80 -21.06
CA LEU A 36 19.34 29.03 -20.69
C LEU A 36 19.45 29.10 -19.16
N ARG A 37 20.62 29.49 -18.65
CA ARG A 37 20.93 29.51 -17.22
C ARG A 37 21.67 30.80 -16.84
N SER A 38 21.32 31.31 -15.68
CA SER A 38 22.05 32.35 -14.96
C SER A 38 21.92 32.13 -13.46
N GLN A 39 22.85 32.67 -12.67
CA GLN A 39 22.76 32.66 -11.20
C GLN A 39 21.62 33.53 -10.69
N LYS A 40 21.28 34.61 -11.41
CA LYS A 40 20.19 35.53 -11.07
C LYS A 40 19.15 35.54 -12.18
N LYS A 41 17.86 35.55 -11.81
CA LYS A 41 16.74 35.56 -12.77
C LYS A 41 16.77 36.75 -13.73
N GLU A 42 17.20 37.91 -13.23
CA GLU A 42 17.35 39.16 -13.99
C GLU A 42 18.43 39.08 -15.10
N ASN A 43 19.36 38.14 -14.97
CA ASN A 43 20.48 37.93 -15.90
C ASN A 43 20.26 36.72 -16.82
N LEU A 44 19.01 36.23 -16.95
CA LEU A 44 18.71 35.19 -17.92
C LEU A 44 19.03 35.68 -19.34
N PRO A 45 19.80 34.92 -20.13
CA PRO A 45 20.06 35.27 -21.52
C PRO A 45 18.72 35.42 -22.27
N LYS A 46 18.59 36.48 -23.07
CA LYS A 46 17.39 36.69 -23.91
C LYS A 46 17.54 36.07 -25.28
N SER A 47 18.77 35.75 -25.68
CA SER A 47 19.07 35.08 -26.95
C SER A 47 20.23 34.07 -26.81
N ILE A 48 20.37 33.20 -27.82
CA ILE A 48 21.48 32.25 -27.91
C ILE A 48 22.81 32.99 -28.10
N GLY A 49 22.82 34.11 -28.83
CA GLY A 49 24.02 34.91 -29.05
C GLY A 49 24.55 35.57 -27.78
N GLU A 50 23.68 35.85 -26.82
CA GLU A 50 24.06 36.35 -25.48
C GLU A 50 24.58 35.25 -24.56
N ALA A 51 24.25 33.99 -24.84
CA ALA A 51 24.63 32.85 -24.01
C ALA A 51 25.97 32.25 -24.47
N SER A 52 26.98 32.32 -23.60
CA SER A 52 28.29 31.73 -23.84
C SER A 52 28.31 30.21 -23.60
N ILE A 53 29.03 29.47 -24.45
CA ILE A 53 29.30 28.05 -24.25
C ILE A 53 30.33 27.91 -23.13
N GLY A 54 29.90 27.47 -21.96
CA GLY A 54 30.71 26.64 -21.07
C GLY A 54 31.92 27.26 -20.36
N LYS A 55 32.19 28.57 -20.43
CA LYS A 55 33.19 29.19 -19.54
C LYS A 55 32.54 29.58 -18.22
N GLN A 56 33.18 29.24 -17.10
CA GLN A 56 32.81 29.84 -15.82
C GLN A 56 33.03 31.35 -15.93
N PRO A 57 32.06 32.18 -15.52
CA PRO A 57 32.29 33.61 -15.44
C PRO A 57 33.48 33.87 -14.51
N THR A 58 34.41 34.73 -14.94
CA THR A 58 35.42 35.31 -14.04
C THR A 58 34.71 36.08 -12.94
N ASP A 59 35.32 36.13 -11.74
CA ASP A 59 34.72 36.78 -10.58
C ASP A 59 34.27 38.21 -10.92
N GLY A 60 32.99 38.51 -10.68
CA GLY A 60 32.35 39.78 -11.05
C GLY A 60 31.69 39.86 -12.45
N SER A 61 31.77 38.83 -13.30
CA SER A 61 31.09 38.82 -14.62
C SER A 61 29.69 38.18 -14.60
N VAL A 62 28.81 38.64 -15.49
CA VAL A 62 27.42 38.17 -15.57
C VAL A 62 27.36 36.78 -16.22
N ASP A 63 26.77 35.82 -15.50
CA ASP A 63 26.64 34.43 -15.95
C ASP A 63 25.56 34.27 -17.04
N TYR A 64 25.97 34.26 -18.30
CA TYR A 64 25.11 33.93 -19.44
C TYR A 64 25.54 32.60 -20.05
N ARG A 65 24.90 31.49 -19.64
CA ARG A 65 25.22 30.13 -20.13
C ARG A 65 24.00 29.44 -20.71
N TYR A 66 24.24 28.48 -21.59
CA TYR A 66 23.22 27.49 -21.97
C TYR A 66 23.74 26.06 -21.81
N ASN A 67 22.84 25.15 -21.45
CA ASN A 67 23.10 23.72 -21.40
C ASN A 67 22.29 23.03 -22.50
N ARG A 68 22.97 22.31 -23.40
CA ARG A 68 22.30 21.42 -24.35
C ARG A 68 22.16 20.04 -23.72
N ARG A 69 20.93 19.62 -23.45
CA ARG A 69 20.62 18.33 -22.82
C ARG A 69 19.91 17.42 -23.79
N LYS A 70 20.39 16.19 -23.96
CA LYS A 70 19.69 15.15 -24.72
C LYS A 70 18.52 14.62 -23.89
N VAL A 71 17.32 14.63 -24.45
CA VAL A 71 16.16 13.94 -23.86
C VAL A 71 16.19 12.50 -24.33
N LYS A 72 15.95 11.58 -23.40
CA LYS A 72 15.99 10.13 -23.66
C LYS A 72 14.66 9.44 -23.34
N GLY A 73 13.77 10.12 -22.62
CA GLY A 73 12.48 9.58 -22.21
C GLY A 73 12.55 8.80 -20.89
N ALA A 74 11.39 8.56 -20.30
CA ALA A 74 11.26 7.93 -18.99
C ALA A 74 11.72 6.47 -19.00
N LYS A 75 11.43 5.72 -20.06
CA LYS A 75 11.80 4.30 -20.22
C LYS A 75 13.31 4.12 -20.21
N TYR A 76 14.05 5.01 -20.89
CA TYR A 76 15.51 4.96 -20.89
C TYR A 76 16.04 4.99 -19.45
N HIS A 77 15.58 5.93 -18.64
CA HIS A 77 16.02 6.07 -17.26
C HIS A 77 15.55 4.95 -16.33
N LEU A 78 14.50 4.20 -16.72
CA LEU A 78 14.00 3.06 -15.97
C LEU A 78 14.74 1.75 -16.30
N VAL A 79 15.22 1.58 -17.54
CA VAL A 79 15.78 0.31 -18.04
C VAL A 79 17.30 0.36 -18.21
N PHE A 80 17.93 1.54 -18.07
CA PHE A 80 19.37 1.68 -18.26
C PHE A 80 20.18 0.80 -17.28
N GLU A 81 21.09 -0.01 -17.83
CA GLU A 81 21.80 -1.08 -17.10
C GLU A 81 23.20 -0.66 -16.58
N ASP A 82 23.71 0.52 -16.94
CA ASP A 82 25.08 0.97 -16.62
C ASP A 82 25.21 1.56 -15.20
N TYR A 83 24.57 0.93 -14.21
CA TYR A 83 24.61 1.37 -12.82
C TYR A 83 25.36 0.37 -11.94
N LYS A 84 26.41 0.86 -11.27
CA LYS A 84 27.32 0.04 -10.45
C LYS A 84 26.62 -0.74 -9.32
N ASN A 85 25.49 -0.23 -8.81
CA ASN A 85 24.88 -0.72 -7.57
C ASN A 85 23.42 -1.20 -7.71
N GLY A 86 22.84 -1.21 -8.91
CA GLY A 86 21.43 -1.61 -9.07
C GLY A 86 21.03 -1.91 -10.51
N LYS A 87 20.02 -2.77 -10.68
CA LYS A 87 19.49 -3.20 -11.97
C LYS A 87 18.02 -3.60 -11.88
N ILE A 88 17.35 -3.70 -13.02
CA ILE A 88 16.05 -4.39 -13.08
C ILE A 88 16.29 -5.86 -12.75
N LYS A 89 15.65 -6.33 -11.68
CA LYS A 89 15.66 -7.74 -11.29
C LYS A 89 14.65 -8.55 -12.09
N SER A 90 13.44 -8.01 -12.20
CA SER A 90 12.34 -8.65 -12.89
C SER A 90 11.38 -7.61 -13.45
N ASN A 91 10.67 -8.00 -14.52
CA ASN A 91 9.63 -7.20 -15.13
C ASN A 91 8.59 -8.12 -15.77
N GLY A 92 7.40 -7.60 -16.03
CA GLY A 92 6.33 -8.38 -16.65
C GLY A 92 5.10 -7.56 -16.95
N ILE A 93 4.03 -8.26 -17.35
CA ILE A 93 2.76 -7.65 -17.76
C ILE A 93 1.61 -8.37 -17.05
N VAL A 94 0.69 -7.60 -16.47
CA VAL A 94 -0.60 -8.10 -15.95
C VAL A 94 -1.71 -7.46 -16.79
N ASN A 95 -2.55 -8.28 -17.41
CA ASN A 95 -3.67 -7.80 -18.22
C ASN A 95 -4.94 -7.75 -17.36
N LEU A 96 -5.65 -6.63 -17.42
CA LEU A 96 -6.89 -6.39 -16.68
C LEU A 96 -8.13 -6.72 -17.53
N LYS A 97 -9.27 -6.92 -16.87
CA LYS A 97 -10.56 -7.25 -17.50
C LYS A 97 -11.06 -6.22 -18.51
N ASP A 98 -10.72 -4.94 -18.29
CA ASP A 98 -11.12 -3.84 -19.17
C ASP A 98 -10.23 -3.69 -20.43
N GLY A 99 -9.22 -4.57 -20.57
CA GLY A 99 -8.23 -4.55 -21.65
C GLY A 99 -7.01 -3.67 -21.38
N THR A 100 -6.89 -3.09 -20.18
CA THR A 100 -5.69 -2.34 -19.76
C THR A 100 -4.54 -3.31 -19.48
N SER A 101 -3.35 -3.03 -20.00
CA SER A 101 -2.13 -3.79 -19.68
C SER A 101 -1.27 -3.04 -18.68
N LEU A 102 -0.97 -3.65 -17.54
CA LEU A 102 -0.07 -3.11 -16.52
C LEU A 102 1.34 -3.69 -16.68
N PHE A 103 2.27 -2.88 -17.17
CA PHE A 103 3.69 -3.22 -17.24
C PHE A 103 4.34 -2.90 -15.90
N TRP A 104 5.05 -3.85 -15.29
CA TRP A 104 5.73 -3.64 -14.01
C TRP A 104 7.23 -3.89 -14.13
N TYR A 105 8.01 -3.10 -13.39
CA TYR A 105 9.47 -3.15 -13.37
C TYR A 105 9.96 -3.10 -11.93
N LEU A 106 10.56 -4.20 -11.47
CA LEU A 106 11.09 -4.33 -10.12
C LEU A 106 12.62 -4.22 -10.13
N TRP A 107 13.14 -3.22 -9.43
CA TRP A 107 14.56 -3.00 -9.25
C TRP A 107 15.12 -3.75 -8.05
N GLU A 108 16.41 -4.12 -8.13
CA GLU A 108 17.21 -4.60 -7.02
C GLU A 108 18.48 -3.75 -6.89
N GLY A 109 18.87 -3.48 -5.65
CA GLY A 109 20.00 -2.59 -5.34
C GLY A 109 19.58 -1.13 -5.21
N GLU A 110 20.55 -0.22 -5.31
CA GLU A 110 20.32 1.22 -5.26
C GLU A 110 19.84 1.71 -6.62
N ARG A 111 18.73 2.45 -6.64
CA ARG A 111 18.33 3.18 -7.84
C ARG A 111 19.33 4.31 -8.10
N PRO A 112 19.63 4.58 -9.38
CA PRO A 112 20.58 5.61 -9.75
C PRO A 112 20.12 7.00 -9.31
N ASN A 113 21.07 7.81 -8.84
CA ASN A 113 20.83 9.23 -8.63
C ASN A 113 20.88 9.95 -9.99
N ILE A 114 19.78 9.88 -10.75
CA ILE A 114 19.66 10.46 -12.10
C ILE A 114 19.51 11.99 -12.07
N SER A 115 19.75 12.64 -10.91
CA SER A 115 19.38 14.03 -10.61
C SER A 115 17.88 14.29 -10.87
N ALA A 116 17.44 15.55 -10.81
CA ALA A 116 16.05 15.93 -11.08
C ALA A 116 15.59 15.69 -12.54
N MET A 117 16.37 15.02 -13.39
CA MET A 117 16.04 14.76 -14.81
C MET A 117 14.97 13.69 -14.98
N ALA A 118 14.87 12.73 -14.08
CA ALA A 118 13.90 11.64 -14.13
C ALA A 118 13.26 11.40 -12.75
N LEU A 119 12.31 10.47 -12.69
CA LEU A 119 11.74 10.01 -11.43
C LEU A 119 12.72 9.03 -10.78
N GLY A 120 13.31 9.42 -9.64
CA GLY A 120 14.35 8.62 -8.96
C GLY A 120 13.81 7.43 -8.15
N LYS A 121 12.55 7.48 -7.74
CA LYS A 121 11.86 6.42 -6.98
C LYS A 121 10.78 5.76 -7.83
N GLY A 122 10.28 4.61 -7.39
CA GLY A 122 9.15 3.91 -8.00
C GLY A 122 7.93 4.80 -8.12
N TYR A 123 7.17 4.61 -9.20
CA TYR A 123 5.98 5.38 -9.51
C TYR A 123 4.96 4.54 -10.29
N ILE A 124 3.71 4.96 -10.24
CA ILE A 124 2.62 4.40 -11.03
C ILE A 124 2.19 5.48 -12.03
N ALA A 125 2.05 5.16 -13.31
CA ALA A 125 1.63 6.14 -14.32
C ALA A 125 0.79 5.49 -15.42
N ALA A 126 -0.01 6.27 -16.13
CA ALA A 126 -0.75 5.82 -17.30
C ALA A 126 0.01 6.18 -18.58
N LEU A 127 0.15 5.24 -19.51
CA LEU A 127 0.79 5.42 -20.80
C LEU A 127 -0.28 5.56 -21.90
N TYR A 128 -0.29 6.71 -22.55
CA TYR A 128 -1.15 7.00 -23.70
C TYR A 128 -0.34 7.71 -24.78
N ASP A 129 -0.35 7.16 -26.00
CA ASP A 129 0.34 7.73 -27.16
C ASP A 129 1.79 8.17 -26.88
N ASN A 130 2.58 7.26 -26.30
CA ASN A 130 3.98 7.47 -25.92
C ASN A 130 4.22 8.58 -24.86
N GLU A 131 3.17 9.00 -24.16
CA GLU A 131 3.22 9.97 -23.06
C GLU A 131 2.71 9.36 -21.74
N LEU A 132 3.34 9.75 -20.63
CA LEU A 132 2.98 9.39 -19.27
C LEU A 132 2.05 10.44 -18.64
N TYR A 133 0.89 9.99 -18.21
CA TYR A 133 -0.14 10.75 -17.51
C TYR A 133 -0.28 10.25 -16.07
N ASP A 134 -0.90 11.07 -15.23
CA ASP A 134 -1.29 10.70 -13.86
C ASP A 134 -0.18 10.01 -13.07
N VAL A 135 1.03 10.60 -13.06
CA VAL A 135 2.15 10.05 -12.30
C VAL A 135 1.86 10.10 -10.81
N LYS A 136 1.81 8.93 -10.16
CA LYS A 136 1.53 8.74 -8.74
C LYS A 136 2.75 8.15 -8.05
N THR A 137 3.17 8.80 -6.97
CA THR A 137 4.28 8.37 -6.10
C THR A 137 3.84 8.13 -4.66
N HIS A 138 2.59 8.47 -4.34
CA HIS A 138 2.06 8.43 -2.99
C HIS A 138 1.81 7.00 -2.50
N HIS A 139 2.14 6.71 -1.24
CA HIS A 139 2.07 5.36 -0.67
C HIS A 139 0.65 4.77 -0.72
N SER A 140 -0.40 5.60 -0.58
CA SER A 140 -1.79 5.14 -0.58
C SER A 140 -2.20 4.50 -1.91
N THR A 141 -1.68 5.02 -3.04
CA THR A 141 -1.89 4.40 -4.36
C THR A 141 -1.19 3.06 -4.44
N PHE A 142 0.06 2.94 -3.97
CA PHE A 142 0.76 1.66 -3.98
C PHE A 142 0.07 0.60 -3.12
N ARG A 143 -0.53 1.00 -1.99
CA ARG A 143 -1.32 0.09 -1.14
C ARG A 143 -2.55 -0.46 -1.85
N SER A 144 -3.24 0.34 -2.67
CA SER A 144 -4.36 -0.19 -3.46
C SER A 144 -3.92 -1.24 -4.48
N PHE A 145 -2.65 -1.23 -4.89
CA PHE A 145 -2.02 -2.26 -5.73
C PHE A 145 -1.40 -3.43 -4.92
N GLY A 146 -1.64 -3.51 -3.61
CA GLY A 146 -1.09 -4.57 -2.75
C GLY A 146 0.37 -4.39 -2.35
N ILE A 147 0.95 -3.20 -2.54
CA ILE A 147 2.35 -2.89 -2.23
C ILE A 147 2.42 -2.12 -0.91
N SER A 148 2.76 -2.81 0.17
CA SER A 148 2.77 -2.26 1.53
C SER A 148 4.15 -1.79 2.00
N SER A 149 5.23 -2.34 1.44
CA SER A 149 6.60 -2.07 1.87
C SER A 149 7.20 -0.85 1.17
N ASN A 150 7.74 0.11 1.94
CA ASN A 150 8.42 1.27 1.37
C ASN A 150 9.59 0.87 0.46
N LYS A 151 10.42 -0.10 0.88
CA LYS A 151 11.57 -0.57 0.10
C LYS A 151 11.15 -1.16 -1.26
N VAL A 152 10.03 -1.86 -1.30
CA VAL A 152 9.50 -2.39 -2.57
C VAL A 152 8.88 -1.27 -3.40
N ARG A 153 8.13 -0.35 -2.77
CA ARG A 153 7.56 0.83 -3.43
C ARG A 153 8.62 1.67 -4.13
N GLU A 154 9.74 1.97 -3.47
CA GLU A 154 10.81 2.78 -4.06
C GLU A 154 11.48 2.10 -5.26
N ASN A 155 11.40 0.77 -5.34
CA ASN A 155 12.02 -0.04 -6.38
C ASN A 155 11.05 -0.52 -7.47
N LEU A 156 9.74 -0.36 -7.28
CA LEU A 156 8.71 -0.84 -8.20
C LEU A 156 8.11 0.32 -9.02
N THR A 157 8.14 0.18 -10.34
CA THR A 157 7.44 1.07 -11.27
C THR A 157 6.34 0.30 -12.00
N ILE A 158 5.13 0.87 -12.05
CA ILE A 158 3.97 0.27 -12.75
C ILE A 158 3.46 1.26 -13.81
N ILE A 159 3.39 0.82 -15.06
CA ILE A 159 2.91 1.62 -16.19
C ILE A 159 1.62 0.98 -16.71
N ALA A 160 0.49 1.67 -16.53
CA ALA A 160 -0.81 1.25 -17.03
C ALA A 160 -0.99 1.71 -18.47
N LYS A 161 -1.14 0.80 -19.43
CA LYS A 161 -1.46 1.10 -20.82
C LYS A 161 -2.93 0.75 -21.08
N PRO A 162 -3.87 1.68 -20.88
CA PRO A 162 -5.25 1.49 -21.25
C PRO A 162 -5.42 1.44 -22.79
N PRO A 163 -6.48 0.80 -23.30
CA PRO A 163 -6.81 0.86 -24.72
C PRO A 163 -7.22 2.29 -25.12
N VAL A 164 -6.85 2.72 -26.33
CA VAL A 164 -7.26 4.05 -26.87
C VAL A 164 -8.79 4.08 -27.03
N LEU A 165 -9.35 3.09 -27.72
CA LEU A 165 -10.78 2.82 -27.75
C LEU A 165 -10.98 1.34 -28.10
N ASN A 166 -11.58 0.59 -27.20
CA ASN A 166 -12.16 -0.73 -27.46
C ASN A 166 -13.69 -0.63 -27.36
N LYS A 167 -14.43 -1.66 -27.78
CA LYS A 167 -15.90 -1.68 -27.92
C LYS A 167 -16.66 -1.05 -26.74
N ASN A 168 -16.15 -1.17 -25.50
CA ASN A 168 -16.82 -0.68 -24.29
C ASN A 168 -15.96 0.23 -23.38
N PHE A 169 -14.65 0.37 -23.61
CA PHE A 169 -13.74 1.13 -22.74
C PHE A 169 -12.57 1.69 -23.55
N GLY A 170 -12.20 2.93 -23.27
CA GLY A 170 -11.07 3.62 -23.84
C GLY A 170 -10.65 4.80 -22.98
N VAL A 171 -9.62 5.51 -23.39
CA VAL A 171 -9.19 6.74 -22.71
C VAL A 171 -8.82 7.81 -23.72
N TYR A 172 -8.92 9.06 -23.30
CA TYR A 172 -8.51 10.22 -24.09
C TYR A 172 -7.95 11.31 -23.16
N PRO A 173 -7.02 12.14 -23.65
CA PRO A 173 -6.55 13.28 -22.88
C PRO A 173 -7.63 14.36 -22.78
N ASP A 174 -7.65 15.06 -21.65
CA ASP A 174 -8.46 16.27 -21.51
C ASP A 174 -7.95 17.40 -22.41
N THR A 175 -8.71 18.50 -22.51
CA THR A 175 -8.37 19.64 -23.38
C THR A 175 -7.00 20.25 -23.06
N ALA A 176 -6.60 20.21 -21.78
CA ALA A 176 -5.30 20.70 -21.33
C ALA A 176 -4.17 19.67 -21.47
N ARG A 177 -4.47 18.43 -21.91
CA ARG A 177 -3.57 17.27 -21.97
C ARG A 177 -2.84 16.98 -20.65
N ASN A 178 -3.46 17.33 -19.52
CA ASN A 178 -2.90 17.13 -18.18
C ASN A 178 -3.32 15.80 -17.57
N ALA A 179 -4.54 15.34 -17.88
CA ALA A 179 -5.11 14.12 -17.34
C ALA A 179 -5.76 13.27 -18.43
N LEU A 180 -5.89 11.97 -18.17
CA LEU A 180 -6.69 11.08 -19.01
C LEU A 180 -8.08 10.91 -18.42
N LYS A 181 -9.08 10.89 -19.30
CA LYS A 181 -10.47 10.62 -18.96
C LYS A 181 -10.94 9.35 -19.66
N ILE A 182 -11.92 8.69 -19.06
CA ILE A 182 -12.53 7.48 -19.63
C ILE A 182 -13.36 7.87 -20.85
N MET A 183 -13.13 7.18 -21.96
CA MET A 183 -13.93 7.21 -23.19
C MET A 183 -14.78 5.94 -23.29
N GLY A 184 -16.04 6.08 -23.71
CA GLY A 184 -16.96 4.94 -23.76
C GLY A 184 -17.40 4.47 -22.37
N SER A 185 -18.41 3.59 -22.32
CA SER A 185 -19.12 3.16 -21.11
C SER A 185 -20.03 4.22 -20.46
N LYS A 186 -20.72 3.82 -19.37
CA LYS A 186 -21.54 4.71 -18.53
C LYS A 186 -20.71 5.74 -17.74
N ARG A 187 -19.38 5.56 -17.67
CA ARG A 187 -18.43 6.38 -16.90
C ARG A 187 -17.66 7.36 -17.77
N ALA A 188 -18.15 7.65 -18.97
CA ALA A 188 -17.48 8.55 -19.89
C ALA A 188 -17.24 9.94 -19.25
N GLY A 189 -16.01 10.44 -19.34
CA GLY A 189 -15.59 11.72 -18.75
C GLY A 189 -15.06 11.63 -17.31
N GLU A 190 -15.21 10.48 -16.64
CA GLU A 190 -14.61 10.25 -15.31
C GLU A 190 -13.08 10.10 -15.38
N PRO A 191 -12.36 10.33 -14.26
CA PRO A 191 -10.92 10.03 -14.16
C PRO A 191 -10.65 8.53 -14.28
N LEU A 192 -9.39 8.16 -14.51
CA LEU A 192 -8.97 6.76 -14.61
C LEU A 192 -9.33 5.95 -13.34
N PRO A 193 -9.78 4.69 -13.49
CA PRO A 193 -10.28 3.86 -12.39
C PRO A 193 -9.13 3.19 -11.62
N TRP A 194 -8.20 4.00 -11.09
CA TRP A 194 -6.99 3.53 -10.39
C TRP A 194 -7.26 2.58 -9.22
N ALA A 195 -8.38 2.74 -8.52
CA ALA A 195 -8.76 1.87 -7.41
C ALA A 195 -9.12 0.46 -7.88
N GLU A 196 -9.88 0.34 -8.98
CA GLU A 196 -10.27 -0.95 -9.58
C GLU A 196 -9.08 -1.65 -10.21
N TRP A 197 -8.23 -0.90 -10.93
CA TRP A 197 -6.98 -1.43 -11.47
C TRP A 197 -6.04 -1.93 -10.37
N GLY A 198 -5.95 -1.16 -9.28
CA GLY A 198 -5.17 -1.57 -8.10
C GLY A 198 -5.71 -2.85 -7.49
N GLU A 199 -7.02 -2.95 -7.27
CA GLU A 199 -7.66 -4.14 -6.71
C GLU A 199 -7.42 -5.37 -7.59
N GLU A 200 -7.63 -5.26 -8.90
CA GLU A 200 -7.42 -6.38 -9.83
C GLU A 200 -5.94 -6.79 -9.93
N PHE A 201 -5.02 -5.83 -9.95
CA PHE A 201 -3.59 -6.12 -9.89
C PHE A 201 -3.20 -6.79 -8.56
N SER A 202 -3.77 -6.33 -7.44
CA SER A 202 -3.48 -6.89 -6.12
C SER A 202 -3.92 -8.35 -6.00
N ASN A 203 -5.03 -8.71 -6.66
CA ASN A 203 -5.54 -10.08 -6.71
C ASN A 203 -4.67 -10.98 -7.62
N ASN A 204 -3.99 -10.40 -8.60
CA ASN A 204 -3.14 -11.10 -9.57
C ASN A 204 -1.66 -10.69 -9.43
N LEU A 205 -1.17 -10.54 -8.20
CA LEU A 205 0.16 -10.00 -7.95
C LEU A 205 1.25 -10.97 -8.46
N PRO A 206 2.23 -10.52 -9.26
CA PRO A 206 3.34 -11.35 -9.71
C PRO A 206 4.18 -11.93 -8.57
N ASN A 207 4.60 -13.19 -8.70
CA ASN A 207 5.35 -13.92 -7.66
C ASN A 207 6.64 -13.21 -7.24
N GLU A 208 7.33 -12.56 -8.17
CA GLU A 208 8.59 -11.84 -7.93
C GLU A 208 8.38 -10.64 -7.00
N ILE A 209 7.24 -9.96 -7.12
CA ILE A 209 6.86 -8.86 -6.24
C ILE A 209 6.45 -9.41 -4.87
N ILE A 210 5.73 -10.54 -4.82
CA ILE A 210 5.38 -11.22 -3.56
C ILE A 210 6.66 -11.61 -2.80
N GLU A 211 7.65 -12.18 -3.47
CA GLU A 211 8.94 -12.55 -2.87
C GLU A 211 9.70 -11.33 -2.33
N ALA A 212 9.73 -10.23 -3.09
CA ALA A 212 10.35 -8.99 -2.65
C ALA A 212 9.67 -8.41 -1.40
N LEU A 213 8.33 -8.47 -1.35
CA LEU A 213 7.55 -8.05 -0.18
C LEU A 213 7.84 -8.92 1.04
N LYS A 214 7.80 -10.25 0.89
CA LYS A 214 8.15 -11.21 1.97
C LYS A 214 9.57 -10.96 2.51
N LYS A 215 10.54 -10.76 1.62
CA LYS A 215 11.93 -10.46 2.01
C LYS A 215 12.02 -9.16 2.82
N SER A 216 11.22 -8.15 2.48
CA SER A 216 11.18 -6.89 3.23
C SER A 216 10.52 -7.03 4.61
N ILE A 217 9.47 -7.87 4.74
CA ILE A 217 8.75 -8.11 6.00
C ILE A 217 9.67 -8.76 7.04
N ASN A 218 10.48 -9.74 6.63
CA ASN A 218 11.42 -10.44 7.52
C ASN A 218 12.53 -9.54 8.09
N SER A 219 12.74 -8.35 7.52
CA SER A 219 13.80 -7.43 7.95
C SER A 219 13.32 -6.37 8.96
N THR A 220 12.01 -6.25 9.23
CA THR A 220 11.44 -5.10 9.98
C THR A 220 10.27 -5.50 10.91
N SER A 221 9.89 -6.77 10.95
CA SER A 221 8.77 -7.20 11.80
C SER A 221 9.22 -7.41 13.25
N GLY A 222 8.72 -6.58 14.16
CA GLY A 222 8.44 -7.03 15.52
C GLY A 222 7.27 -8.00 15.43
N THR A 223 7.57 -9.29 15.29
CA THR A 223 6.55 -10.33 15.25
C THR A 223 5.88 -10.42 16.62
N ILE A 224 4.56 -10.64 16.65
CA ILE A 224 3.89 -11.18 17.86
C ILE A 224 4.43 -12.61 18.06
N GLU A 225 5.64 -12.74 18.60
CA GLU A 225 6.22 -14.03 18.97
C GLU A 225 5.47 -14.66 20.14
N ASP A 226 4.69 -13.85 20.85
CA ASP A 226 3.83 -14.31 21.94
C ASP A 226 2.55 -14.98 21.41
N SER A 227 2.74 -16.15 20.79
CA SER A 227 1.68 -17.11 20.45
C SER A 227 0.75 -17.38 21.64
N LYS A 228 1.28 -17.33 22.88
CA LYS A 228 0.49 -17.47 24.11
C LYS A 228 -0.42 -16.26 24.35
N TRP A 229 0.01 -15.04 24.03
CA TRP A 229 -0.87 -13.87 24.07
C TRP A 229 -1.99 -13.98 23.03
N ARG A 230 -1.69 -14.36 21.78
CA ARG A 230 -2.73 -14.59 20.74
C ARG A 230 -3.72 -15.65 21.19
N GLN A 231 -3.22 -16.74 21.78
CA GLN A 231 -4.07 -17.80 22.33
C GLN A 231 -4.96 -17.26 23.47
N LYS A 232 -4.40 -16.55 24.45
CA LYS A 232 -5.16 -15.94 25.56
C LYS A 232 -6.21 -14.95 25.07
N LEU A 233 -5.87 -14.13 24.08
CA LEU A 233 -6.77 -13.16 23.48
C LEU A 233 -7.92 -13.89 22.78
N SER A 234 -7.60 -14.94 22.00
CA SER A 234 -8.60 -15.80 21.37
C SER A 234 -9.49 -16.47 22.41
N GLU A 235 -8.92 -17.10 23.44
CA GLU A 235 -9.69 -17.78 24.49
C GLU A 235 -10.67 -16.85 25.22
N ARG A 236 -10.23 -15.62 25.54
CA ARG A 236 -11.03 -14.66 26.29
C ARG A 236 -12.08 -13.95 25.45
N PHE A 237 -11.77 -13.64 24.19
CA PHE A 237 -12.57 -12.73 23.40
C PHE A 237 -13.13 -13.31 22.10
N SER A 238 -12.62 -14.45 21.60
CA SER A 238 -13.18 -15.10 20.39
C SER A 238 -14.66 -15.44 20.54
N ARG A 239 -15.15 -15.74 21.76
CA ARG A 239 -16.60 -15.94 21.99
C ARG A 239 -17.42 -14.66 21.79
N ARG A 240 -16.84 -13.48 22.04
CA ARG A 240 -17.50 -12.18 21.85
C ARG A 240 -17.43 -11.72 20.40
N TRP A 241 -16.38 -12.12 19.67
CA TRP A 241 -16.15 -11.74 18.28
C TRP A 241 -16.82 -12.68 17.28
N ASN A 242 -16.92 -13.98 17.61
CA ASN A 242 -17.58 -14.97 16.76
C ASN A 242 -19.10 -14.92 16.96
N GLN A 243 -19.76 -14.01 16.25
CA GLN A 243 -21.21 -14.12 16.08
C GLN A 243 -21.53 -15.31 15.18
N LYS A 244 -22.46 -16.16 15.66
CA LYS A 244 -22.94 -17.36 14.93
C LYS A 244 -23.39 -16.95 13.52
N ILE A 245 -22.80 -17.57 12.50
CA ILE A 245 -23.24 -17.42 11.11
C ILE A 245 -24.28 -18.50 10.88
N PHE A 246 -25.46 -18.16 10.41
CA PHE A 246 -26.42 -19.17 9.99
C PHE A 246 -26.19 -19.45 8.50
N LYS A 247 -25.67 -20.63 8.17
CA LYS A 247 -25.56 -21.09 6.78
C LYS A 247 -26.87 -21.76 6.40
N ILE A 248 -27.52 -21.26 5.35
CA ILE A 248 -28.72 -21.88 4.80
C ILE A 248 -28.37 -23.31 4.39
N SER A 249 -29.18 -24.26 4.86
CA SER A 249 -29.02 -25.69 4.59
C SER A 249 -30.41 -26.31 4.60
N ASP A 250 -30.67 -27.20 3.64
CA ASP A 250 -31.97 -27.88 3.53
C ASP A 250 -32.32 -28.71 4.78
N ASP A 251 -31.30 -29.11 5.55
CA ASP A 251 -31.40 -29.84 6.82
C ASP A 251 -31.11 -28.95 8.06
N GLY A 252 -31.22 -27.63 7.90
CA GLY A 252 -31.00 -26.67 8.98
C GLY A 252 -32.04 -26.80 10.10
N LYS A 253 -31.58 -26.83 11.35
CA LYS A 253 -32.49 -26.91 12.52
C LYS A 253 -33.14 -25.58 12.89
N ASP A 254 -32.55 -24.46 12.50
CA ASP A 254 -33.01 -23.12 12.84
C ASP A 254 -33.74 -22.45 11.67
N ASN A 255 -34.88 -21.81 11.93
CA ASN A 255 -35.63 -21.04 10.93
C ASN A 255 -35.26 -19.56 11.02
N ILE A 256 -34.52 -19.04 10.03
CA ILE A 256 -34.12 -17.62 9.99
C ILE A 256 -34.96 -16.80 9.00
N SER A 257 -35.22 -15.53 9.34
CA SER A 257 -35.92 -14.56 8.47
C SER A 257 -34.93 -13.77 7.60
N LYS A 258 -35.33 -13.35 6.39
CA LYS A 258 -34.47 -12.69 5.36
C LYS A 258 -33.65 -11.49 5.86
N THR A 259 -34.03 -10.85 6.96
CA THR A 259 -33.30 -9.71 7.53
C THR A 259 -32.00 -10.10 8.24
N GLN A 260 -31.76 -11.39 8.51
CA GLN A 260 -30.52 -11.90 9.13
C GLN A 260 -29.52 -12.47 8.11
N THR A 261 -29.88 -12.57 6.83
CA THR A 261 -29.00 -13.02 5.74
C THR A 261 -28.32 -11.83 5.07
N LEU A 262 -27.29 -11.27 5.70
CA LEU A 262 -26.40 -10.30 5.07
C LEU A 262 -25.15 -11.01 4.52
N ASN A 263 -25.03 -10.98 3.19
CA ASN A 263 -23.87 -11.26 2.35
C ASN A 263 -23.30 -12.69 2.38
N LEU A 264 -23.91 -13.56 1.56
CA LEU A 264 -23.30 -14.82 1.11
C LEU A 264 -22.13 -14.53 0.17
N PHE A 265 -20.92 -14.89 0.60
CA PHE A 265 -19.84 -15.25 -0.31
C PHE A 265 -20.33 -16.40 -1.20
N LYS A 266 -20.28 -16.24 -2.52
CA LYS A 266 -20.26 -17.38 -3.44
C LYS A 266 -18.87 -18.03 -3.31
N PRO A 267 -18.76 -19.34 -3.05
CA PRO A 267 -17.52 -20.06 -3.32
C PRO A 267 -17.28 -19.95 -4.83
N SER A 268 -16.06 -19.56 -5.23
CA SER A 268 -15.63 -19.74 -6.61
C SER A 268 -15.38 -21.23 -6.79
N ASP A 269 -16.15 -21.86 -7.67
CA ASP A 269 -15.78 -23.15 -8.25
C ASP A 269 -14.54 -22.89 -9.11
N ASP A 270 -13.36 -23.21 -8.59
CA ASP A 270 -12.16 -23.56 -9.37
C ASP A 270 -10.99 -23.83 -8.40
N ASP A 271 -10.84 -25.10 -7.99
CA ASP A 271 -9.54 -25.62 -7.58
C ASP A 271 -9.46 -27.13 -7.84
N PRO A 272 -8.91 -27.57 -8.99
CA PRO A 272 -8.69 -28.97 -9.29
C PRO A 272 -7.26 -29.36 -8.93
N ASN A 273 -6.87 -29.33 -7.64
CA ASN A 273 -5.72 -30.14 -7.17
C ASN A 273 -5.58 -30.16 -5.65
N SER A 274 -6.19 -31.16 -5.01
CA SER A 274 -5.70 -31.66 -3.73
C SER A 274 -5.79 -33.18 -3.73
N SER A 275 -4.65 -33.80 -3.99
CA SER A 275 -4.46 -35.25 -4.01
C SER A 275 -4.57 -35.82 -2.60
N THR A 276 -5.66 -36.54 -2.35
CA THR A 276 -5.85 -37.36 -1.16
C THR A 276 -4.89 -38.56 -1.15
N LYS A 277 -4.17 -38.70 -0.03
CA LYS A 277 -3.57 -39.97 0.39
C LYS A 277 -4.66 -41.02 0.65
N THR A 278 -4.38 -42.19 0.09
CA THR A 278 -5.12 -43.44 0.10
C THR A 278 -5.45 -43.97 1.50
N LYS A 279 -6.71 -44.36 1.73
CA LYS A 279 -7.08 -45.55 2.54
C LYS A 279 -8.40 -46.15 2.04
N LYS A 280 -8.38 -47.47 1.93
CA LYS A 280 -9.35 -48.37 1.29
C LYS A 280 -10.70 -48.50 2.02
N ASN A 281 -11.75 -48.56 1.19
CA ASN A 281 -12.92 -49.45 1.16
C ASN A 281 -13.82 -49.61 2.40
N THR A 282 -15.07 -49.18 2.24
CA THR A 282 -16.25 -50.05 2.33
C THR A 282 -17.42 -49.43 1.54
N ALA A 283 -18.23 -50.30 0.95
CA ALA A 283 -19.13 -50.03 -0.16
C ALA A 283 -20.53 -49.50 0.24
N LEU A 284 -21.27 -49.08 -0.80
CA LEU A 284 -22.75 -48.97 -0.90
C LEU A 284 -23.40 -47.69 -0.35
N ASN A 285 -23.62 -46.70 -1.21
CA ASN A 285 -24.90 -46.51 -1.92
C ASN A 285 -24.89 -45.11 -2.57
N VAL A 286 -25.07 -45.08 -3.88
CA VAL A 286 -25.24 -43.85 -4.66
C VAL A 286 -26.72 -43.47 -4.66
N PRO A 287 -27.10 -42.28 -4.18
CA PRO A 287 -28.20 -41.55 -4.75
C PRO A 287 -27.68 -40.43 -5.64
N LYS A 288 -28.18 -40.44 -6.89
CA LYS A 288 -28.06 -39.44 -7.95
C LYS A 288 -27.87 -38.00 -7.44
N ALA A 289 -26.87 -37.34 -8.01
CA ALA A 289 -26.76 -35.89 -8.03
C ALA A 289 -28.07 -35.27 -8.56
N LYS A 290 -28.78 -34.56 -7.68
CA LYS A 290 -29.78 -33.57 -8.10
C LYS A 290 -29.04 -32.27 -8.32
N ASN A 291 -28.98 -31.83 -9.56
CA ASN A 291 -28.76 -30.43 -9.93
C ASN A 291 -29.73 -29.56 -9.10
N THR A 292 -29.20 -28.80 -8.15
CA THR A 292 -29.95 -27.70 -7.56
C THR A 292 -29.82 -26.51 -8.50
N ASN A 293 -30.84 -26.40 -9.34
CA ASN A 293 -31.15 -25.20 -10.10
C ASN A 293 -31.06 -23.95 -9.22
N SER A 294 -30.51 -22.89 -9.80
CA SER A 294 -30.74 -21.49 -9.46
C SER A 294 -32.25 -21.21 -9.34
N GLY A 295 -32.76 -21.34 -8.12
CA GLY A 295 -34.16 -21.09 -7.77
C GLY A 295 -34.38 -19.66 -7.29
N SER A 296 -35.36 -19.00 -7.91
CA SER A 296 -35.96 -17.72 -7.54
C SER A 296 -36.23 -17.58 -6.03
N PHE A 297 -36.01 -16.37 -5.50
CA PHE A 297 -36.17 -16.03 -4.09
C PHE A 297 -37.65 -15.98 -3.67
N ASP A 298 -38.21 -17.13 -3.31
CA ASP A 298 -39.56 -17.16 -2.74
C ASP A 298 -39.59 -16.69 -1.27
N SER A 299 -40.75 -16.23 -0.83
CA SER A 299 -41.06 -15.58 0.45
C SER A 299 -41.23 -16.56 1.62
N GLY A 300 -40.21 -17.39 1.89
CA GLY A 300 -40.22 -18.38 2.98
C GLY A 300 -39.10 -18.19 4.02
N LYS A 301 -39.34 -18.65 5.26
CA LYS A 301 -38.29 -18.85 6.29
C LYS A 301 -37.36 -19.96 5.81
N ASN A 302 -36.05 -19.69 5.76
CA ASN A 302 -35.07 -20.68 5.32
C ASN A 302 -34.48 -21.41 6.54
N LYS A 303 -34.38 -22.73 6.43
CA LYS A 303 -33.65 -23.57 7.38
C LYS A 303 -32.15 -23.27 7.30
N ALA A 304 -31.50 -23.10 8.44
CA ALA A 304 -30.08 -22.81 8.52
C ALA A 304 -29.41 -23.52 9.70
N ASN A 305 -28.10 -23.76 9.56
CA ASN A 305 -27.25 -24.31 10.61
C ASN A 305 -26.26 -23.25 11.10
N PRO A 306 -26.04 -23.11 12.43
CA PRO A 306 -25.02 -22.23 12.95
C PRO A 306 -23.63 -22.75 12.59
N SER A 307 -22.81 -21.87 12.02
CA SER A 307 -21.43 -22.07 11.61
C SER A 307 -20.59 -20.96 12.25
N ASN A 308 -19.49 -21.34 12.89
CA ASN A 308 -18.48 -20.38 13.33
C ASN A 308 -17.47 -20.27 12.19
N ALA A 309 -17.41 -19.14 11.48
CA ALA A 309 -16.24 -18.87 10.66
C ALA A 309 -15.18 -18.24 11.59
N PRO A 310 -14.07 -18.93 11.88
CA PRO A 310 -12.98 -18.32 12.60
C PRO A 310 -12.40 -17.22 11.69
N ARG A 311 -12.53 -15.95 12.10
CA ARG A 311 -11.67 -14.89 11.56
C ARG A 311 -10.47 -14.79 12.48
N GLY A 312 -9.27 -14.81 11.89
CA GLY A 312 -8.05 -14.78 12.67
C GLY A 312 -7.82 -13.41 13.31
N ILE A 313 -7.03 -13.41 14.38
CA ILE A 313 -6.62 -12.20 15.08
C ILE A 313 -5.69 -11.40 14.15
N PRO A 314 -5.92 -10.08 13.97
CA PRO A 314 -5.03 -9.22 13.20
C PRO A 314 -3.61 -9.17 13.76
N ASP A 315 -2.66 -8.84 12.90
CA ASP A 315 -1.27 -8.60 13.30
C ASP A 315 -1.03 -7.10 13.56
N TYR A 316 0.11 -6.74 14.16
CA TYR A 316 0.58 -5.35 14.20
C TYR A 316 2.03 -5.25 13.73
N ARG A 317 2.43 -4.06 13.26
CA ARG A 317 3.79 -3.74 12.85
C ARG A 317 4.11 -2.29 13.19
N TRP A 318 5.30 -2.08 13.73
CA TRP A 318 5.87 -0.74 13.88
C TRP A 318 6.51 -0.30 12.58
N VAL A 319 6.16 0.89 12.12
CA VAL A 319 6.59 1.46 10.84
C VAL A 319 6.98 2.93 11.04
N ARG A 320 7.67 3.50 10.06
CA ARG A 320 8.05 4.92 10.09
C ARG A 320 6.88 5.80 9.70
N GLU A 321 7.00 7.11 9.94
CA GLU A 321 5.97 8.09 9.58
C GLU A 321 5.59 8.04 8.09
N GLU A 322 6.55 7.74 7.20
CA GLU A 322 6.33 7.59 5.76
C GLU A 322 5.38 6.44 5.37
N ASP A 323 5.21 5.47 6.26
CA ASP A 323 4.34 4.30 6.11
C ASP A 323 2.97 4.51 6.78
N VAL A 324 2.67 5.69 7.29
CA VAL A 324 1.34 6.09 7.75
C VAL A 324 0.96 7.45 7.14
N GLU A 325 -0.25 7.92 7.40
CA GLU A 325 -0.64 9.28 7.03
C GLU A 325 0.07 10.29 7.96
N GLU A 326 0.52 11.42 7.41
CA GLU A 326 1.23 12.44 8.17
C GLU A 326 0.41 12.90 9.39
N GLY A 327 1.06 12.99 10.55
CA GLY A 327 0.39 13.34 11.80
C GLY A 327 -0.51 12.26 12.41
N THR A 328 -0.51 11.03 11.88
CA THR A 328 -1.30 9.91 12.43
C THR A 328 -0.43 8.90 13.19
N ALA A 329 -1.02 8.28 14.22
CA ALA A 329 -0.33 7.31 15.06
C ALA A 329 -0.48 5.86 14.56
N ALA A 330 -1.59 5.57 13.88
CA ALA A 330 -1.92 4.21 13.45
C ALA A 330 -2.74 4.16 12.15
N ALA A 331 -2.58 3.07 11.40
CA ALA A 331 -3.36 2.77 10.21
C ALA A 331 -3.76 1.29 10.14
N TRP A 332 -4.88 1.01 9.47
CA TRP A 332 -5.37 -0.36 9.27
C TRP A 332 -5.13 -0.86 7.84
N LEU A 333 -4.43 -1.99 7.71
CA LEU A 333 -4.33 -2.75 6.47
C LEU A 333 -5.39 -3.84 6.46
N LYS A 334 -6.32 -3.76 5.50
CA LYS A 334 -7.37 -4.76 5.32
C LYS A 334 -6.78 -6.13 4.99
N PRO A 335 -7.52 -7.21 5.30
CA PRO A 335 -7.12 -8.56 4.93
C PRO A 335 -6.78 -8.69 3.44
N SER A 336 -5.62 -9.28 3.14
CA SER A 336 -5.13 -9.52 1.79
C SER A 336 -4.48 -10.92 1.73
N ALA A 337 -4.07 -11.38 0.54
CA ALA A 337 -3.37 -12.66 0.40
C ALA A 337 -2.07 -12.74 1.23
N GLN A 338 -1.46 -11.59 1.55
CA GLN A 338 -0.24 -11.49 2.38
C GLN A 338 -0.56 -11.45 3.87
N GLU A 339 -1.61 -10.73 4.23
CA GLU A 339 -2.04 -10.48 5.61
C GLU A 339 -3.48 -11.00 5.75
N PRO A 340 -3.70 -12.32 5.86
CA PRO A 340 -5.04 -12.92 5.76
C PRO A 340 -6.01 -12.44 6.86
N ASN A 341 -5.48 -11.91 7.95
CA ASN A 341 -6.26 -11.35 9.06
C ASN A 341 -6.22 -9.81 9.11
N GLY A 342 -5.50 -9.17 8.20
CA GLY A 342 -5.17 -7.74 8.23
C GLY A 342 -4.14 -7.38 9.30
N THR A 343 -3.59 -6.16 9.20
CA THR A 343 -2.45 -5.72 10.02
C THR A 343 -2.59 -4.26 10.43
N VAL A 344 -2.35 -3.96 11.71
CA VAL A 344 -2.26 -2.60 12.22
C VAL A 344 -0.83 -2.07 12.03
N LEU A 345 -0.69 -0.92 11.39
CA LEU A 345 0.56 -0.19 11.32
C LEU A 345 0.59 0.85 12.44
N LEU A 346 1.69 0.90 13.20
CA LEU A 346 1.93 1.84 14.28
C LEU A 346 3.14 2.71 13.94
N ASN A 347 2.96 4.03 13.95
CA ASN A 347 4.02 4.98 13.62
C ASN A 347 5.01 5.11 14.78
N SER A 348 6.22 4.58 14.63
CA SER A 348 7.26 4.66 15.67
C SER A 348 7.71 6.08 16.00
N ASN A 349 7.51 7.03 15.08
CA ASN A 349 7.92 8.43 15.21
C ASN A 349 6.78 9.35 15.66
N PHE A 350 5.63 8.78 16.04
CA PHE A 350 4.56 9.58 16.57
C PHE A 350 4.93 10.12 17.96
N GLN A 351 4.85 11.45 18.14
CA GLN A 351 5.34 12.18 19.31
C GLN A 351 4.94 11.53 20.65
N VAL A 352 3.68 11.08 20.77
CA VAL A 352 3.19 10.47 22.02
C VAL A 352 3.92 9.17 22.36
N PHE A 353 4.28 8.35 21.37
CA PHE A 353 5.04 7.14 21.65
C PHE A 353 6.48 7.45 22.04
N GLU A 354 7.10 8.45 21.41
CA GLU A 354 8.45 8.91 21.79
C GLU A 354 8.47 9.44 23.23
N GLU A 355 7.47 10.23 23.63
CA GLU A 355 7.32 10.74 25.00
C GLU A 355 7.11 9.63 26.03
N VAL A 356 6.27 8.63 25.70
CA VAL A 356 6.02 7.48 26.58
C VAL A 356 7.27 6.61 26.72
N VAL A 357 7.97 6.34 25.62
CA VAL A 357 9.24 5.60 25.64
C VAL A 357 10.26 6.32 26.51
N LYS A 358 10.44 7.61 26.30
CA LYS A 358 11.35 8.44 27.10
C LYS A 358 10.99 8.42 28.58
N TYR A 359 9.72 8.68 28.92
CA TYR A 359 9.23 8.68 30.30
C TYR A 359 9.53 7.38 31.04
N TRP A 360 9.37 6.24 30.34
CA TRP A 360 9.64 4.94 30.94
C TRP A 360 11.13 4.61 30.97
N GLN A 361 11.91 4.97 29.95
CA GLN A 361 13.36 4.78 29.93
C GLN A 361 14.04 5.54 31.07
N ASP A 362 13.62 6.77 31.37
CA ASP A 362 14.17 7.59 32.47
C ASP A 362 14.06 6.92 33.86
N LYS A 363 13.15 5.96 34.03
CA LYS A 363 12.91 5.23 35.30
C LYS A 363 13.77 3.97 35.47
N TYR A 364 14.42 3.52 34.40
CA TYR A 364 15.24 2.32 34.38
C TYR A 364 16.69 2.64 33.98
N PRO A 365 17.65 1.78 34.32
CA PRO A 365 19.01 1.90 33.80
C PRO A 365 19.10 1.83 32.26
N ASP A 366 20.06 2.56 31.68
CA ASP A 366 20.24 2.72 30.22
C ASP A 366 20.38 1.36 29.47
N HIS A 367 20.97 0.34 30.10
CA HIS A 367 21.10 -0.98 29.48
C HIS A 367 19.76 -1.73 29.28
N PHE A 368 18.66 -1.21 29.84
CA PHE A 368 17.31 -1.72 29.60
C PHE A 368 16.51 -0.90 28.59
N GLU A 369 17.07 0.14 27.98
CA GLU A 369 16.36 1.01 27.04
C GLU A 369 15.65 0.27 25.91
N GLU A 370 16.35 -0.67 25.27
CA GLU A 370 15.80 -1.50 24.18
C GLU A 370 14.66 -2.40 24.70
N LYS A 371 14.81 -2.96 25.91
CA LYS A 371 13.80 -3.82 26.52
C LYS A 371 12.55 -3.05 26.93
N VAL A 372 12.73 -1.84 27.47
CA VAL A 372 11.65 -0.91 27.81
C VAL A 372 10.90 -0.53 26.54
N GLN A 373 11.61 -0.11 25.49
CA GLN A 373 11.03 0.25 24.21
C GLN A 373 10.24 -0.92 23.59
N SER A 374 10.82 -2.11 23.52
CA SER A 374 10.14 -3.31 23.01
C SER A 374 8.88 -3.64 23.82
N THR A 375 8.93 -3.52 25.15
CA THR A 375 7.76 -3.79 26.01
C THR A 375 6.62 -2.80 25.75
N ILE A 376 6.94 -1.51 25.60
CA ILE A 376 5.97 -0.47 25.28
C ILE A 376 5.36 -0.74 23.90
N GLN A 377 6.22 -1.02 22.92
CA GLN A 377 5.82 -1.35 21.56
C GLN A 377 4.85 -2.53 21.51
N ASP A 378 5.10 -3.56 22.31
CA ASP A 378 4.20 -4.71 22.44
C ASP A 378 2.87 -4.35 23.07
N VAL A 379 2.85 -3.55 24.14
CA VAL A 379 1.60 -3.15 24.80
C VAL A 379 0.69 -2.36 23.85
N TYR A 380 1.24 -1.36 23.16
CA TYR A 380 0.49 -0.55 22.20
C TYR A 380 0.02 -1.39 20.99
N GLY A 381 0.89 -2.27 20.47
CA GLY A 381 0.54 -3.24 19.43
C GLY A 381 -0.63 -4.13 19.82
N GLN A 382 -0.53 -4.75 20.98
CA GLN A 382 -1.56 -5.63 21.55
C GLN A 382 -2.90 -4.89 21.75
N ALA A 383 -2.85 -3.66 22.26
CA ALA A 383 -4.02 -2.85 22.50
C ALA A 383 -4.74 -2.48 21.20
N MET A 384 -4.00 -2.14 20.13
CA MET A 384 -4.61 -1.86 18.83
C MET A 384 -5.19 -3.09 18.15
N VAL A 385 -4.50 -4.24 18.21
CA VAL A 385 -5.04 -5.49 17.69
C VAL A 385 -6.37 -5.83 18.38
N ALA A 386 -6.45 -5.65 19.70
CA ALA A 386 -7.69 -5.86 20.44
C ALA A 386 -8.81 -4.91 19.98
N ARG A 387 -8.53 -3.62 19.77
CA ARG A 387 -9.50 -2.64 19.25
C ARG A 387 -10.02 -3.01 17.86
N ILE A 388 -9.14 -3.40 16.94
CA ILE A 388 -9.56 -3.85 15.60
C ILE A 388 -10.37 -5.14 15.67
N ALA A 389 -9.91 -6.12 16.44
CA ALA A 389 -10.66 -7.37 16.63
C ALA A 389 -12.06 -7.11 17.21
N HIS A 390 -12.19 -6.16 18.15
CA HIS A 390 -13.48 -5.75 18.71
C HIS A 390 -14.38 -5.10 17.65
N SER A 391 -13.83 -4.20 16.83
CA SER A 391 -14.59 -3.53 15.76
C SER A 391 -15.19 -4.52 14.75
N GLU A 392 -14.61 -5.72 14.60
CA GLU A 392 -15.16 -6.74 13.70
C GLU A 392 -16.57 -7.19 14.12
N SER A 393 -16.86 -7.21 15.42
CA SER A 393 -18.20 -7.54 15.92
C SER A 393 -19.27 -6.54 15.47
N LEU A 394 -18.87 -5.31 15.14
CA LEU A 394 -19.77 -4.25 14.66
C LEU A 394 -20.01 -4.32 13.16
N THR A 395 -19.20 -5.07 12.39
CA THR A 395 -19.36 -5.16 10.92
C THR A 395 -20.69 -5.78 10.50
N ARG A 396 -21.34 -6.51 11.41
CA ARG A 396 -22.65 -7.16 11.22
C ARG A 396 -23.78 -6.47 11.97
N ASP A 397 -23.46 -5.49 12.81
CA ASP A 397 -24.48 -4.71 13.49
C ASP A 397 -25.27 -3.91 12.46
N LYS A 398 -26.59 -3.83 12.64
CA LYS A 398 -27.50 -3.17 11.69
C LYS A 398 -27.23 -1.67 11.55
N ASN A 399 -26.77 -1.03 12.62
CA ASN A 399 -26.55 0.42 12.68
C ASN A 399 -25.14 0.81 12.23
N TRP A 400 -24.17 -0.09 12.41
CA TRP A 400 -22.81 0.08 11.94
C TRP A 400 -22.64 -0.48 10.53
N GLY A 401 -22.66 -1.81 10.38
CA GLY A 401 -22.38 -2.46 9.11
C GLY A 401 -20.90 -2.34 8.68
N ARG A 402 -20.47 -3.26 7.81
CA ARG A 402 -19.05 -3.39 7.44
C ARG A 402 -18.45 -2.12 6.82
N LYS A 403 -19.19 -1.48 5.91
CA LYS A 403 -18.73 -0.26 5.23
C LYS A 403 -18.38 0.83 6.23
N ARG A 404 -19.29 1.11 7.16
CA ARG A 404 -19.11 2.13 8.20
C ARG A 404 -18.00 1.79 9.17
N VAL A 405 -17.87 0.53 9.57
CA VAL A 405 -16.75 0.10 10.42
C VAL A 405 -15.41 0.35 9.73
N ASP A 406 -15.29 -0.02 8.46
CA ASP A 406 -14.05 0.13 7.70
C ASP A 406 -13.73 1.61 7.39
N GLU A 407 -14.75 2.44 7.12
CA GLU A 407 -14.58 3.86 6.76
C GLU A 407 -14.48 4.79 7.98
N GLU A 408 -15.24 4.54 9.05
CA GLU A 408 -15.29 5.41 10.23
C GLU A 408 -14.39 4.87 11.35
N LEU A 409 -14.68 3.68 11.89
CA LEU A 409 -13.99 3.16 13.09
C LEU A 409 -12.55 2.74 12.84
N ARG A 410 -12.24 2.29 11.61
CA ARG A 410 -10.90 1.87 11.18
C ARG A 410 -10.19 2.93 10.33
N SER A 411 -10.72 4.15 10.30
CA SER A 411 -10.02 5.30 9.74
C SER A 411 -8.75 5.61 10.53
N THR A 412 -7.76 6.19 9.86
CA THR A 412 -6.50 6.66 10.47
C THR A 412 -6.76 7.61 11.63
N SER A 413 -7.69 8.55 11.50
CA SER A 413 -8.07 9.47 12.57
C SER A 413 -8.67 8.76 13.79
N SER A 414 -9.58 7.80 13.58
CA SER A 414 -10.18 7.05 14.69
C SER A 414 -9.18 6.15 15.40
N LEU A 415 -8.29 5.50 14.65
CA LEU A 415 -7.24 4.66 15.23
C LEU A 415 -6.19 5.50 15.97
N THR A 416 -5.87 6.68 15.46
CA THR A 416 -5.03 7.66 16.16
C THR A 416 -5.67 8.08 17.47
N MET A 417 -6.94 8.48 17.47
CA MET A 417 -7.64 8.82 18.71
C MET A 417 -7.71 7.65 19.69
N ALA A 418 -7.97 6.44 19.18
CA ALA A 418 -8.13 5.26 20.02
C ALA A 418 -6.84 4.86 20.75
N ILE A 419 -5.67 5.14 20.16
CA ILE A 419 -4.38 4.75 20.75
C ILE A 419 -3.80 5.79 21.73
N LEU A 420 -4.37 7.00 21.76
CA LEU A 420 -3.99 8.06 22.70
C LEU A 420 -4.45 7.81 24.15
N GLY A 421 -5.27 6.79 24.41
CA GLY A 421 -5.75 6.48 25.76
C GLY A 421 -4.63 5.93 26.64
N LEU A 422 -3.99 6.78 27.46
CA LEU A 422 -2.75 6.42 28.17
C LEU A 422 -2.93 5.54 29.42
N ILE A 423 -4.04 5.64 30.15
CA ILE A 423 -4.15 5.06 31.51
C ILE A 423 -4.07 3.52 31.51
N THR A 424 -4.77 2.87 30.58
CA THR A 424 -4.81 1.41 30.52
C THR A 424 -3.47 0.82 30.10
N GLU A 425 -2.86 1.40 29.07
CA GLU A 425 -1.57 1.03 28.53
C GLU A 425 -0.47 1.28 29.55
N ASP A 426 -0.48 2.42 30.25
CA ASP A 426 0.50 2.76 31.28
C ASP A 426 0.48 1.76 32.45
N HIS A 427 -0.71 1.37 32.94
CA HIS A 427 -0.81 0.31 33.95
C HIS A 427 -0.26 -1.04 33.46
N ILE A 428 -0.50 -1.41 32.19
CA ILE A 428 0.02 -2.66 31.64
C ILE A 428 1.55 -2.59 31.50
N ILE A 429 2.09 -1.47 31.04
CA ILE A 429 3.53 -1.21 30.93
C ILE A 429 4.16 -1.30 32.32
N ALA A 430 3.59 -0.60 33.32
CA ALA A 430 4.05 -0.62 34.70
C ALA A 430 4.14 -2.04 35.28
N ASN A 431 3.11 -2.85 35.06
CA ASN A 431 3.06 -4.24 35.53
C ASN A 431 4.08 -5.13 34.81
N LYS A 432 4.20 -5.01 33.48
CA LYS A 432 5.16 -5.81 32.70
C LYS A 432 6.60 -5.45 33.05
N LEU A 433 6.93 -4.15 33.11
CA LEU A 433 8.29 -3.70 33.44
C LEU A 433 8.62 -3.94 34.91
N GLY A 434 7.68 -3.74 35.84
CA GLY A 434 7.88 -4.02 37.26
C GLY A 434 8.12 -5.49 37.58
N ALA A 435 7.55 -6.41 36.79
CA ALA A 435 7.79 -7.84 36.92
C ALA A 435 9.14 -8.29 36.34
N LEU A 436 9.70 -7.53 35.39
CA LEU A 436 10.90 -7.91 34.64
C LEU A 436 12.17 -7.18 35.12
N LEU A 437 12.04 -5.94 35.60
CA LEU A 437 13.15 -5.02 35.78
C LEU A 437 13.10 -4.32 37.15
N SER A 438 14.26 -4.20 37.78
CA SER A 438 14.44 -3.33 38.95
C SER A 438 14.53 -1.88 38.52
N LYS A 439 13.79 -0.99 39.20
CA LYS A 439 13.84 0.46 38.94
C LYS A 439 15.19 1.04 39.33
N ARG A 440 15.58 2.14 38.68
CA ARG A 440 16.76 2.92 39.06
C ARG A 440 16.61 3.36 40.53
N GLN A 441 17.57 3.00 41.38
CA GLN A 441 17.63 3.54 42.74
C GLN A 441 17.99 5.02 42.62
N VAL A 442 17.10 5.88 43.10
CA VAL A 442 17.41 7.31 43.28
C VAL A 442 18.37 7.37 44.46
N ILE A 443 19.63 7.72 44.17
CA ILE A 443 20.66 8.01 45.18
C ILE A 443 20.51 9.47 45.58
#